data_AF-A0A800GJ97-F1
#
_entry.id   AF-A0A800GJ97-F1
#
_cell.length_a   1.000
_cell.length_b   1.000
_cell.length_c   1.000
_cell.angle_alpha   90.00
_cell.angle_beta   90.00
_cell.angle_gamma   90.00
#
_symmetry.space_group_name_H-M   'P 1'
#
loop_
_entity.id
_entity.type
_entity.pdbx_description
1 polymer ?
#
loop_
_entity_poly.entity_id
_entity_poly.type
_entity_poly.pdbx_seq_one_letter_code
_entity_poly.pdbx_strand_id
1 'polypeptide(L)'
;MDLGTYERILNLNLSHANFTTAGQIYTEILTRERAGGYLGRDVQMIPHVTGEVKRRLRQLAIEGGKNGKQADVVFVEVGGTVGD
;
A
#
# COMPACT_ATOMS: atom_id res chain seq x y z
N MET A 1 0.80 18.20 1.48
CA MET A 1 0.34 16.84 1.13
C MET A 1 1.02 16.46 -0.16
N ASP A 2 1.88 15.46 -0.13
CA ASP A 2 2.89 15.24 -1.17
C ASP A 2 2.31 14.73 -2.49
N LEU A 3 1.11 14.12 -2.47
CA LEU A 3 0.43 13.63 -3.68
C LEU A 3 0.24 14.72 -4.74
N GLY A 4 -0.18 15.93 -4.37
CA GLY A 4 -0.39 17.01 -5.34
C GLY A 4 0.91 17.46 -6.03
N THR A 5 2.05 17.29 -5.37
CA THR A 5 3.37 17.54 -5.99
C THR A 5 3.71 16.41 -6.96
N TYR A 6 3.48 15.16 -6.57
CA TYR A 6 3.70 14.00 -7.44
C TYR A 6 2.82 14.03 -8.69
N GLU A 7 1.54 14.37 -8.57
CA GLU A 7 0.63 14.50 -9.72
C GLU A 7 1.15 15.52 -10.75
N ARG A 8 1.64 16.67 -10.27
CA ARG A 8 2.20 17.71 -11.14
C ARG A 8 3.49 17.28 -11.83
N ILE A 9 4.40 16.65 -11.10
CA ILE A 9 5.71 16.22 -11.64
C ILE A 9 5.54 15.05 -12.62
N LEU A 10 4.71 14.07 -12.27
CA LEU A 10 4.51 12.87 -13.06
C LEU A 10 3.53 13.08 -14.23
N ASN A 11 2.71 14.15 -14.18
CA ASN A 11 1.59 14.38 -15.09
C ASN A 11 0.66 13.14 -15.18
N LEU A 12 0.30 12.64 -14.00
CA LEU A 12 -0.56 11.48 -13.76
C LEU A 12 -1.58 11.84 -12.69
N ASN A 13 -2.83 11.41 -12.87
CA ASN A 13 -3.83 11.47 -11.81
C ASN A 13 -3.56 10.30 -10.86
N LEU A 14 -3.25 10.61 -9.60
CA LEU A 14 -3.05 9.59 -8.59
C LEU A 14 -4.39 9.20 -7.97
N SER A 15 -4.48 7.98 -7.48
CA SER A 15 -5.66 7.43 -6.85
C SER A 15 -5.47 7.32 -5.33
N HIS A 16 -6.54 6.97 -4.63
CA HIS A 16 -6.45 6.62 -3.21
C HIS A 16 -5.48 5.45 -2.95
N ALA A 17 -5.20 4.59 -3.93
CA ALA A 17 -4.23 3.50 -3.80
C ALA A 17 -2.76 3.99 -3.74
N ASN A 18 -2.48 5.23 -4.16
CA ASN A 18 -1.14 5.83 -4.12
C ASN A 18 -0.76 6.37 -2.72
N PHE A 19 -1.67 6.27 -1.76
CA PHE A 19 -1.45 6.66 -0.38
C PHE A 19 -1.78 5.49 0.54
N THR A 20 -0.89 5.18 1.48
CA THR A 20 -1.13 4.12 2.46
C THR A 20 -0.61 4.53 3.82
N THR A 21 -1.42 4.29 4.86
CA THR A 21 -1.05 4.53 6.26
C THR A 21 -1.00 3.23 7.05
N ALA A 22 -0.27 3.25 8.17
CA ALA A 22 -0.26 2.13 9.11
C ALA A 22 -1.68 1.78 9.60
N GLY A 23 -2.53 2.79 9.86
CA GLY A 23 -3.91 2.58 10.27
C GLY A 23 -4.75 1.81 9.24
N GLN A 24 -4.58 2.09 7.95
CA GLN A 24 -5.25 1.34 6.88
C GLN A 24 -4.77 -0.10 6.78
N ILE A 25 -3.46 -0.34 6.94
CA ILE A 25 -2.87 -1.68 6.94
C ILE A 25 -3.40 -2.49 8.13
N TYR A 26 -3.35 -1.93 9.33
CA TYR A 26 -3.82 -2.62 10.53
C TYR A 26 -5.32 -2.88 10.49
N THR A 27 -6.12 -1.92 10.01
CA THR A 27 -7.56 -2.10 9.87
C THR A 27 -7.89 -3.25 8.92
N GLU A 28 -7.23 -3.33 7.77
CA GLU A 28 -7.42 -4.41 6.80
C GLU A 28 -7.06 -5.78 7.40
N ILE A 29 -5.92 -5.86 8.10
CA ILE A 29 -5.46 -7.10 8.73
C ILE A 29 -6.42 -7.55 9.83
N LEU A 30 -6.84 -6.65 10.71
CA LEU A 30 -7.78 -6.96 11.80
C LEU A 30 -9.15 -7.35 11.26
N THR A 31 -9.62 -6.69 10.19
CA THR A 31 -10.89 -7.05 9.55
C THR A 31 -10.82 -8.46 8.96
N ARG A 32 -9.72 -8.79 8.28
CA ARG A 32 -9.48 -10.13 7.73
C ARG A 32 -9.36 -11.21 8.81
N GLU A 33 -8.69 -10.88 9.91
CA GLU A 33 -8.55 -11.77 11.07
C GLU A 33 -9.92 -12.09 11.68
N ARG A 34 -10.72 -11.07 11.99
CA ARG A 34 -12.07 -11.23 12.55
C ARG A 34 -13.02 -11.99 11.63
N ALA A 35 -12.80 -11.92 10.32
CA ALA A 35 -13.54 -12.71 9.33
C ALA A 35 -13.04 -14.16 9.20
N GLY A 36 -12.04 -14.58 9.99
CA GLY A 36 -11.47 -15.93 9.97
C GLY A 36 -10.44 -16.18 8.87
N GLY A 37 -9.98 -15.13 8.17
CA GLY A 37 -9.07 -15.25 7.02
C GLY A 37 -7.69 -15.82 7.32
N TYR A 38 -7.29 -15.89 8.60
CA TYR A 38 -6.04 -16.53 9.04
C TYR A 38 -6.23 -17.91 9.66
N LEU A 39 -7.45 -18.48 9.59
CA LEU A 39 -7.79 -19.82 10.07
C LEU A 39 -7.51 -20.00 11.58
N GLY A 40 -7.76 -18.96 12.38
CA GLY A 40 -7.54 -18.96 13.83
C GLY A 40 -6.07 -18.96 14.26
N ARG A 41 -5.13 -18.75 13.33
CA ARG A 41 -3.71 -18.59 13.65
C ARG A 41 -3.38 -17.16 14.05
N ASP A 42 -2.32 -17.03 14.85
CA ASP A 42 -1.82 -15.74 15.31
C ASP A 42 -1.45 -14.82 14.16
N VAL A 43 -1.88 -13.56 14.28
CA VAL A 43 -1.45 -12.47 13.42
C VAL A 43 -0.21 -11.81 14.03
N GLN A 44 0.76 -11.53 13.16
CA GLN A 44 2.11 -11.12 13.51
C GLN A 44 2.60 -10.02 12.56
N MET A 45 3.55 -9.20 13.00
CA MET A 45 4.19 -8.17 12.17
C MET A 45 4.78 -8.75 10.87
N ILE A 46 5.50 -9.86 10.99
CA ILE A 46 5.98 -10.67 9.88
C ILE A 46 5.30 -12.04 10.01
N PRO A 47 4.63 -12.57 8.98
CA PRO A 47 4.56 -12.05 7.61
C PRO A 47 3.37 -11.14 7.32
N HIS A 48 2.44 -10.91 8.24
CA HIS A 48 1.11 -10.37 7.89
C HIS A 48 1.13 -8.88 7.54
N VAL A 49 1.79 -8.04 8.36
CA VAL A 49 1.89 -6.60 8.09
C VAL A 49 2.76 -6.34 6.87
N THR A 50 3.96 -6.94 6.84
CA THR A 50 4.85 -6.81 5.66
C THR A 50 4.23 -7.42 4.39
N GLY A 51 3.41 -8.46 4.53
CA GLY A 51 2.65 -9.08 3.45
C GLY A 51 1.61 -8.13 2.86
N GLU A 52 0.85 -7.43 3.71
CA GLU A 52 -0.15 -6.45 3.27
C GLU A 52 0.49 -5.23 2.60
N VAL A 53 1.64 -4.76 3.11
CA VAL A 53 2.46 -3.73 2.42
C VAL A 53 2.85 -4.20 1.02
N LYS A 54 3.42 -5.40 0.90
CA LYS A 54 3.81 -5.99 -0.40
C LYS A 54 2.60 -6.15 -1.33
N ARG A 55 1.45 -6.57 -0.81
CA ARG A 55 0.22 -6.75 -1.59
C ARG A 55 -0.21 -5.43 -2.24
N ARG A 56 -0.25 -4.34 -1.46
CA ARG A 56 -0.62 -3.00 -1.94
C ARG A 56 0.35 -2.49 -3.01
N LEU A 57 1.66 -2.63 -2.80
CA LEU A 57 2.66 -2.22 -3.79
C LEU A 57 2.54 -3.01 -5.11
N ARG A 58 2.32 -4.33 -5.03
CA ARG A 58 2.12 -5.17 -6.22
C ARG A 58 0.83 -4.83 -6.95
N GLN A 59 -0.25 -4.58 -6.22
CA GLN A 59 -1.51 -4.13 -6.79
C GLN A 59 -1.31 -2.79 -7.52
N LEU A 60 -0.61 -1.83 -6.89
CA LEU A 60 -0.30 -0.55 -7.52
C LEU A 60 0.58 -0.70 -8.77
N ALA A 61 1.51 -1.65 -8.79
CA ALA A 61 2.29 -1.95 -9.98
C ALA A 61 1.41 -2.41 -11.14
N ILE A 62 0.38 -3.23 -10.88
CA ILE A 62 -0.52 -3.78 -11.91
C ILE A 62 -1.55 -2.74 -12.38
N GLU A 63 -2.11 -1.95 -11.47
CA GLU A 63 -3.30 -1.14 -11.72
C GLU A 63 -3.02 0.37 -11.78
N GLY A 64 -1.86 0.81 -11.27
CA GLY A 64 -1.55 2.23 -11.04
C GLY A 64 -0.86 2.96 -12.19
N GLY A 65 -0.64 2.30 -13.34
CA GLY A 65 -0.05 2.95 -14.50
C GLY A 65 -1.04 3.83 -15.26
N LYS A 66 -0.52 4.65 -16.16
CA LYS A 66 -1.31 5.63 -16.92
C LYS A 66 -2.41 4.95 -17.73
N ASN A 67 -3.63 5.48 -17.66
CA ASN A 67 -4.81 4.98 -18.36
C ASN A 67 -5.15 3.50 -18.01
N GLY A 68 -4.90 3.09 -16.77
CA GLY A 68 -5.21 1.73 -16.29
C GLY A 68 -4.28 0.64 -16.82
N LYS A 69 -3.10 1.02 -17.33
CA LYS A 69 -2.05 0.07 -17.69
C LYS A 69 -1.22 -0.31 -16.46
N GLN A 70 -0.44 -1.38 -16.60
CA GLN A 70 0.62 -1.70 -15.65
C GLN A 70 1.68 -0.59 -15.62
N ALA A 71 2.22 -0.30 -14.44
CA ALA A 71 3.35 0.59 -14.26
C ALA A 71 4.67 -0.16 -14.51
N ASP A 72 5.58 0.44 -15.26
CA ASP A 72 6.92 -0.11 -15.47
C ASP A 72 7.80 0.04 -14.20
N VAL A 73 7.61 1.14 -13.48
CA VAL A 73 8.31 1.47 -12.23
C VAL A 73 7.33 2.06 -11.23
N VAL A 74 7.42 1.62 -9.98
CA VAL A 74 6.70 2.22 -8.84
C VAL A 74 7.71 2.95 -7.96
N PHE A 75 7.56 4.26 -7.85
CA PHE A 75 8.32 5.08 -6.90
C PHE A 75 7.63 5.03 -5.54
N VAL A 76 8.37 4.64 -4.49
CA VAL A 76 7.82 4.49 -3.13
C VAL A 76 8.53 5.46 -2.21
N GLU A 77 7.79 6.42 -1.69
CA GLU A 77 8.22 7.23 -0.55
C GLU A 77 7.84 6.50 0.74
N VAL A 78 8.81 6.29 1.63
CA VAL A 78 8.57 5.78 2.97
C VAL A 78 8.67 6.97 3.93
N GLY A 79 7.53 7.41 4.44
CA GLY A 79 7.48 8.47 5.44
C GLY A 79 8.09 8.02 6.78
N GLY A 80 8.57 9.00 7.56
CA GLY A 80 9.29 8.76 8.81
C GLY A 80 10.80 8.95 8.64
N THR A 81 11.55 8.64 9.70
CA THR A 81 13.01 8.72 9.72
C THR A 81 13.58 7.32 9.88
N VAL A 82 14.66 7.00 9.17
CA VAL A 82 15.33 5.70 9.34
C VAL A 82 15.81 5.56 10.79
N GLY A 83 15.35 4.51 11.46
CA GLY A 83 15.70 4.20 12.86
C GLY A 83 14.54 4.35 13.84
N ASP A 84 13.47 5.07 13.44
CA ASP A 84 12.16 5.05 14.11
C ASP A 84 11.34 3.82 13.67
#